data_AF-A0A6A7LA24-F1
#
_entry.id   AF-A0A6A7LA24-F1
#
_cell.length_a   1.000
_cell.length_b   1.000
_cell.length_c   1.000
_cell.angle_alpha   90.00
_cell.angle_beta   90.00
_cell.angle_gamma   90.00
#
_symmetry.space_group_name_H-M   'P 1'
#
loop_
_entity.id
_entity.type
_entity.pdbx_description
1 polymer ?
#
loop_
_entity_poly.entity_id
_entity_poly.type
_entity_poly.pdbx_seq_one_letter_code
_entity_poly.pdbx_strand_id
1 'polypeptide(L)'
;MGGFKRSLGAVFAGFVVGLLIILASEAVGNLFYPWPADLEPGDLDALRAHVASLPLGAFFFVLVAWVVGTVAGTWVGARFARRAPMLH
;
A
#
# COMPACT_ATOMS: atom_id res chain seq x y z
N MET A 1 -12.99 7.17 -28.74
CA MET A 1 -11.64 7.05 -28.11
C MET A 1 -11.46 7.84 -26.78
N GLY A 2 -12.47 8.53 -26.24
CA GLY A 2 -12.30 9.33 -25.00
C GLY A 2 -12.47 8.56 -23.67
N GLY A 3 -13.19 7.44 -23.67
CA GLY A 3 -13.49 6.67 -22.45
C GLY A 3 -12.27 5.96 -21.85
N PHE A 4 -11.48 5.27 -22.69
CA PHE A 4 -10.32 4.50 -22.25
C PHE A 4 -9.27 5.32 -21.51
N LYS A 5 -8.87 6.49 -22.04
CA LYS A 5 -7.91 7.40 -21.40
C LYS A 5 -8.38 7.88 -20.02
N ARG A 6 -9.70 8.07 -19.86
CA ARG A 6 -10.31 8.46 -18.58
C ARG A 6 -10.32 7.31 -17.59
N SER A 7 -10.66 6.09 -18.03
CA SER A 7 -10.59 4.89 -17.19
C SER A 7 -9.16 4.62 -16.72
N LEU A 8 -8.17 4.75 -17.62
CA LEU A 8 -6.77 4.59 -17.28
C LEU A 8 -6.30 5.64 -16.25
N GLY A 9 -6.74 6.90 -16.42
CA GLY A 9 -6.47 7.96 -15.45
C GLY A 9 -7.11 7.70 -14.08
N ALA A 10 -8.32 7.12 -14.02
CA ALA A 10 -8.97 6.74 -12.77
C ALA A 10 -8.22 5.61 -12.05
N VAL A 11 -7.78 4.59 -12.79
CA VAL A 11 -6.96 3.49 -12.23
C VAL A 11 -5.64 4.04 -11.68
N PHE A 12 -4.96 4.89 -12.44
CA PHE A 12 -3.69 5.49 -12.01
C PHE A 12 -3.86 6.38 -10.78
N ALA A 13 -4.93 7.17 -10.70
CA ALA A 13 -5.25 7.98 -9.51
C ALA A 13 -5.45 7.09 -8.27
N GLY A 14 -6.20 5.99 -8.40
CA GLY A 14 -6.39 5.03 -7.31
C GLY A 14 -5.07 4.38 -6.87
N PHE A 15 -4.24 3.98 -7.83
CA PHE A 15 -2.91 3.42 -7.55
C PHE A 15 -2.01 4.39 -6.79
N VAL A 16 -1.93 5.65 -7.23
CA VAL A 16 -1.12 6.69 -6.56
C VAL A 16 -1.60 6.91 -5.13
N VAL A 17 -2.92 6.98 -4.89
CA VAL A 17 -3.45 7.13 -3.53
C VAL A 17 -3.11 5.93 -2.65
N GLY A 18 -3.26 4.72 -3.17
CA GLY A 18 -2.87 3.50 -2.44
C GLY A 18 -1.39 3.49 -2.09
N LEU A 19 -0.52 3.85 -3.04
CA LEU A 19 0.93 3.94 -2.84
C LEU A 19 1.29 4.96 -1.76
N LEU A 20 0.70 6.16 -1.80
CA LEU A 20 0.95 7.21 -0.81
C LEU A 20 0.56 6.79 0.61
N ILE A 21 -0.55 6.06 0.76
CA ILE A 21 -0.99 5.56 2.06
C ILE A 21 -0.03 4.50 2.59
N ILE A 22 0.44 3.59 1.73
CA ILE A 22 1.43 2.57 2.12
C ILE A 22 2.72 3.27 2.56
N LEU A 23 3.25 4.20 1.78
CA LEU A 23 4.48 4.93 2.11
C LEU A 23 4.35 5.72 3.43
N ALA A 24 3.22 6.40 3.64
CA ALA A 24 2.96 7.10 4.88
C ALA A 24 2.89 6.14 6.08
N SER A 25 2.23 5.00 5.91
CA SER A 25 2.11 4.00 6.97
C SER A 25 3.44 3.32 7.28
N GLU A 26 4.26 3.07 6.25
CA GLU A 26 5.61 2.55 6.39
C GLU A 26 6.51 3.55 7.12
N ALA A 27 6.45 4.84 6.77
CA ALA A 27 7.20 5.88 7.46
C ALA A 27 6.80 6.00 8.94
N VAL A 28 5.51 5.92 9.25
CA VAL A 28 5.02 5.87 10.64
C VAL A 28 5.51 4.59 11.33
N GLY A 29 5.42 3.43 10.68
CA GLY A 29 5.89 2.16 11.20
C GLY A 29 7.38 2.17 11.50
N ASN A 30 8.21 2.71 10.61
CA ASN A 30 9.66 2.85 10.78
C ASN A 30 10.02 3.78 11.95
N LEU A 31 9.15 4.73 12.28
CA LEU A 31 9.32 5.60 13.45
C LEU A 31 9.21 4.82 14.77
N PHE A 32 8.36 3.79 14.82
CA PHE A 32 8.17 2.93 16.00
C PHE A 32 9.08 1.70 15.99
N TYR A 33 9.30 1.11 14.81
CA TYR A 33 10.05 -0.11 14.56
C TYR A 33 11.07 0.17 13.44
N PRO A 34 12.18 0.85 13.76
CA PRO A 34 13.15 1.25 12.76
C PRO A 34 13.82 0.03 12.13
N TRP A 35 14.15 0.16 10.84
CA TRP A 35 14.91 -0.86 10.16
C TRP A 35 16.32 -0.99 10.78
N PRO A 36 16.75 -2.21 11.17
CA PRO A 36 18.09 -2.44 11.71
C PRO A 36 19.16 -2.12 10.66
N ALA A 37 20.09 -1.22 11.00
CA ALA A 37 21.14 -0.75 10.09
C ALA A 37 22.17 -1.84 9.72
N ASP A 38 22.26 -2.87 10.55
CA ASP A 38 23.14 -4.04 10.42
C ASP A 38 22.53 -5.16 9.58
N LEU A 39 21.28 -5.03 9.12
CA LEU A 39 20.61 -6.07 8.35
C LEU A 39 20.94 -5.94 6.86
N GLU A 40 21.85 -6.79 6.39
CA GLU A 40 22.24 -6.82 4.98
C GLU A 40 21.05 -7.21 4.07
N PRO A 41 20.79 -6.46 2.97
CA PRO A 41 19.78 -6.82 2.00
C PRO A 41 20.13 -8.14 1.30
N GLY A 42 19.56 -9.25 1.80
CA GLY A 42 19.80 -10.59 1.26
C GLY A 42 20.00 -11.66 2.34
N ASP A 43 20.31 -11.26 3.57
CA ASP A 43 20.39 -12.20 4.69
C ASP A 43 18.99 -12.52 5.23
N LEU A 44 18.43 -13.61 4.70
CA LEU A 44 17.11 -14.10 5.10
C LEU A 44 17.08 -14.62 6.55
N ASP A 45 18.21 -15.05 7.10
CA ASP A 45 18.26 -15.58 8.46
C ASP A 45 18.28 -14.44 9.48
N ALA A 46 19.05 -13.38 9.23
CA ALA A 46 18.98 -12.14 9.99
C ALA A 46 17.59 -11.50 9.92
N LEU A 47 16.98 -11.48 8.73
CA LEU A 47 15.61 -10.98 8.56
C LEU A 47 14.58 -11.76 9.38
N ARG A 48 14.67 -13.10 9.38
CA ARG A 48 13.77 -13.95 10.18
C ARG A 48 13.94 -13.71 11.67
N ALA A 49 15.18 -13.61 12.15
CA ALA A 49 15.47 -13.34 13.56
C ALA A 49 14.92 -11.97 13.99
N HIS A 50 15.04 -10.96 13.13
CA HIS A 50 14.47 -9.63 13.37
C HIS A 50 12.94 -9.68 13.39
N VAL A 51 12.29 -10.29 12.40
CA VAL A 51 10.82 -10.41 12.36
C VAL A 51 10.29 -11.20 13.56
N ALA A 52 11.01 -12.21 14.03
CA ALA A 52 10.64 -12.99 15.20
C ALA A 52 10.77 -12.22 16.53
N SER A 53 11.64 -11.19 16.59
CA SER A 53 11.79 -10.34 17.78
C SER A 53 10.80 -9.17 17.82
N LEU A 54 10.13 -8.88 16.71
CA LEU A 54 9.13 -7.82 16.65
C LEU A 54 7.88 -8.15 17.48
N PRO A 55 7.34 -7.17 18.22
CA PRO A 55 6.08 -7.37 18.92
C PRO A 55 4.92 -7.47 17.92
N LEU A 56 3.82 -8.11 18.35
CA LEU A 56 2.62 -8.28 17.53
C LEU A 56 2.08 -6.95 16.96
N GLY A 57 2.28 -5.85 17.68
CA GLY A 57 1.90 -4.50 17.26
C GLY A 57 2.53 -4.07 15.92
N ALA A 58 3.75 -4.51 15.59
CA ALA A 58 4.41 -4.16 14.33
C ALA A 58 3.61 -4.69 13.12
N PHE A 59 3.09 -5.92 13.20
CA PHE A 59 2.25 -6.52 12.15
C PHE A 59 0.91 -5.82 12.00
N PHE A 60 0.38 -5.22 13.08
CA PHE A 60 -0.86 -4.46 13.03
C PHE A 60 -0.72 -3.20 12.18
N PHE A 61 0.44 -2.51 12.24
CA PHE A 61 0.71 -1.36 11.36
C PHE A 61 0.70 -1.76 9.89
N VAL A 62 1.33 -2.89 9.55
CA VAL A 62 1.33 -3.43 8.18
C VAL A 62 -0.09 -3.78 7.74
N LEU A 63 -0.87 -4.46 8.58
CA LEU A 63 -2.25 -4.82 8.28
C LEU A 63 -3.11 -3.58 8.01
N VAL A 64 -3.03 -2.57 8.87
CA VAL A 64 -3.76 -1.30 8.72
C VAL A 64 -3.33 -0.59 7.44
N ALA A 65 -2.03 -0.53 7.14
CA ALA A 65 -1.52 0.07 5.92
C ALA A 65 -2.15 -0.55 4.66
N TRP A 66 -2.20 -1.88 4.59
CA TRP A 66 -2.77 -2.61 3.45
C TRP A 66 -4.28 -2.43 3.36
N VAL A 67 -5.01 -2.49 4.48
CA VAL A 67 -6.46 -2.30 4.49
C VAL A 67 -6.81 -0.88 4.05
N VAL A 68 -6.21 0.13 4.68
CA VAL A 68 -6.51 1.54 4.39
C VAL A 68 -6.06 1.91 2.98
N GLY A 69 -4.85 1.48 2.56
CA GLY A 69 -4.33 1.74 1.22
C GLY A 69 -5.19 1.12 0.13
N THR A 70 -5.63 -0.13 0.32
CA THR A 70 -6.50 -0.83 -0.63
C THR A 70 -7.87 -0.16 -0.70
N VAL A 71 -8.52 0.09 0.45
CA VAL A 71 -9.85 0.69 0.49
C VAL A 71 -9.84 2.09 -0.10
N ALA A 72 -8.90 2.94 0.29
CA ALA A 72 -8.82 4.31 -0.22
C ALA A 72 -8.44 4.35 -1.71
N GLY A 73 -7.45 3.55 -2.14
CA GLY A 73 -7.03 3.50 -3.54
C GLY A 73 -8.14 2.99 -4.46
N THR A 74 -8.83 1.92 -4.06
CA THR A 74 -9.97 1.38 -4.83
C THR A 74 -11.16 2.31 -4.80
N TRP A 75 -11.47 2.95 -3.66
CA TRP A 75 -12.55 3.94 -3.56
C TRP A 75 -12.30 5.14 -4.47
N VAL A 76 -11.07 5.67 -4.50
CA VAL A 76 -10.65 6.73 -5.41
C VAL A 76 -10.82 6.27 -6.86
N GLY A 77 -10.27 5.11 -7.24
CA GLY A 77 -10.40 4.58 -8.59
C GLY A 77 -11.86 4.41 -9.02
N ALA A 78 -12.70 3.84 -8.16
CA ALA A 78 -14.12 3.66 -8.40
C ALA A 78 -14.88 4.99 -8.48
N ARG A 79 -14.49 5.99 -7.69
CA ARG A 79 -15.12 7.32 -7.68
C ARG A 79 -14.83 8.12 -8.94
N PHE A 80 -13.64 7.94 -9.53
CA PHE A 80 -13.22 8.60 -10.76
C PHE A 80 -13.62 7.83 -12.04
N ALA A 81 -13.83 6.51 -11.93
CA ALA A 81 -14.44 5.72 -12.99
C ALA A 81 -15.94 6.07 -13.09
N ARG A 82 -16.33 6.94 -14.02
CA ARG A 82 -17.76 7.11 -14.36
C ARG A 82 -18.34 5.77 -14.83
N ARG A 83 -19.59 5.47 -14.45
CA ARG A 83 -20.37 4.35 -14.98
C ARG A 83 -20.33 4.40 -16.52
N ALA A 84 -19.47 3.62 -17.14
CA ALA A 84 -19.61 3.30 -18.55
C ALA A 84 -20.85 2.41 -18.65
N PRO A 85 -21.82 2.69 -19.55
CA PRO A 85 -22.90 1.75 -19.78
C PRO A 85 -22.27 0.40 -20.15
N MET A 86 -22.62 -0.65 -19.41
CA MET A 86 -22.23 -2.02 -19.75
C MET A 86 -22.93 -2.34 -21.07
N LEU A 87 -22.25 -2.12 -22.19
CA LEU A 87 -22.67 -2.66 -23.47
C LEU A 87 -22.30 -4.15 -23.43
N HIS A 88 -23.24 -4.96 -22.93
CA HIS A 88 -23.29 -6.38 -23.22
C HIS A 88 -23.86 -6.59 -24.62
#